data_AF-A0A512AU35-F1
#
_entry.id   AF-A0A512AU35-F1
#
_cell.length_a   1.000
_cell.length_b   1.000
_cell.length_c   1.000
_cell.angle_alpha   90.00
_cell.angle_beta   90.00
_cell.angle_gamma   90.00
#
_symmetry.space_group_name_H-M   'P 1'
#
loop_
_entity.id
_entity.type
_entity.pdbx_description
1 polymer ?
#
loop_
_entity_poly.entity_id
_entity_poly.type
_entity_poly.pdbx_seq_one_letter_code
_entity_poly.pdbx_strand_id
1 'polypeptide(L)'
;MNRKVLIINYFLFIGGGEKLLIELVKFCLENGIQPEVLIPERIIAGDNKKEEFYDNFLKKRGVKVHRVPVFFKAYNFDIFKYWYWQFKLNNSDKFYDSVHVLNLNLCDSIYEKLKNKNRYFWHIVNRVQFEGKKYPYRQRLVSNPNDNIIVINKYQVKEMQEYFYRISSKVLNFKLFLNN
;
A
#
# COMPACT_ATOMS: atom_id res chain seq x y z
N MET A 1 22.93 7.61 5.81
CA MET A 1 21.66 7.16 6.41
C MET A 1 21.11 6.04 5.55
N ASN A 2 20.71 4.91 6.13
CA ASN A 2 20.06 3.83 5.37
C ASN A 2 18.67 4.30 4.95
N ARG A 3 18.41 4.30 3.63
CA ARG A 3 17.10 4.64 3.09
C ARG A 3 16.07 3.63 3.58
N LYS A 4 14.89 4.08 3.99
CA LYS A 4 13.85 3.24 4.57
C LYS A 4 12.50 3.48 3.91
N VAL A 5 11.83 2.39 3.54
CA VAL A 5 10.54 2.44 2.84
C VAL A 5 9.50 1.67 3.62
N LEU A 6 8.30 2.23 3.72
CA LEU A 6 7.13 1.52 4.24
C LEU A 6 6.30 0.99 3.07
N ILE A 7 6.02 -0.31 3.06
CA ILE A 7 5.11 -0.94 2.10
C ILE A 7 3.86 -1.38 2.86
N ILE A 8 2.68 -0.96 2.42
CA ILE A 8 1.40 -1.26 3.05
C ILE A 8 0.57 -2.10 2.08
N ASN A 9 0.17 -3.30 2.50
CA ASN A 9 -0.73 -4.18 1.76
C ASN A 9 -1.75 -4.83 2.69
N TYR A 10 -2.85 -5.34 2.15
CA TYR A 10 -3.89 -5.97 2.97
C TYR A 10 -3.47 -7.31 3.57
N PHE A 11 -2.72 -8.13 2.84
CA PHE A 11 -2.40 -9.51 3.22
C PHE A 11 -1.04 -9.93 2.62
N LEU A 12 -0.59 -11.16 2.93
CA LEU A 12 0.54 -11.84 2.28
C LEU A 12 0.16 -13.23 1.73
N PHE A 13 -1.07 -13.35 1.22
CA PHE A 13 -1.54 -14.55 0.51
C PHE A 13 -0.97 -14.66 -0.92
N ILE A 14 -1.39 -15.68 -1.67
CA ILE A 14 -1.02 -15.83 -3.08
C ILE A 14 -1.94 -14.92 -3.91
N GLY A 15 -1.40 -13.80 -4.39
CA GLY A 15 -2.14 -12.84 -5.22
C GLY A 15 -1.23 -11.89 -5.99
N GLY A 16 -1.81 -11.13 -6.92
CA GLY A 16 -1.05 -10.20 -7.77
C GLY A 16 -0.43 -9.03 -7.01
N GLY A 17 -1.14 -8.49 -6.01
CA GLY A 17 -0.62 -7.40 -5.17
C GLY A 17 0.50 -7.86 -4.25
N GLU A 18 0.41 -9.08 -3.75
CA GLU A 18 1.42 -9.70 -2.91
C GLU A 18 2.67 -10.03 -3.72
N LYS A 19 2.53 -10.51 -4.96
CA LYS A 19 3.67 -10.64 -5.88
C LYS A 19 4.39 -9.30 -6.10
N LEU A 20 3.65 -8.21 -6.34
CA LEU A 20 4.24 -6.87 -6.45
C LEU A 20 4.96 -6.47 -5.16
N LEU A 21 4.36 -6.70 -3.98
CA LEU A 21 5.01 -6.42 -2.70
C LEU A 21 6.37 -7.11 -2.62
N ILE A 22 6.45 -8.38 -3.04
CA ILE A 22 7.68 -9.16 -3.02
C ILE A 22 8.71 -8.58 -3.98
N GLU A 23 8.32 -8.18 -5.18
CA GLU A 23 9.23 -7.52 -6.14
C GLU A 23 9.74 -6.17 -5.61
N LEU A 24 8.88 -5.36 -4.99
CA LEU A 24 9.29 -4.11 -4.33
C LEU A 24 10.28 -4.36 -3.19
N VAL A 25 10.05 -5.41 -2.39
CA VAL A 25 10.96 -5.80 -1.31
C VAL A 25 12.32 -6.23 -1.86
N LYS A 26 12.35 -7.09 -2.88
CA LYS A 26 13.59 -7.51 -3.53
C LYS A 26 14.37 -6.32 -4.06
N PHE A 27 13.70 -5.46 -4.83
CA PHE A 27 14.29 -4.23 -5.36
C PHE A 27 14.88 -3.36 -4.24
N CYS A 28 14.16 -3.17 -3.13
CA CYS A 28 14.68 -2.40 -2.00
C CYS A 28 15.97 -3.02 -1.45
N LEU A 29 15.96 -4.32 -1.17
CA LEU A 29 17.10 -5.03 -0.59
C LEU A 29 18.33 -5.00 -1.51
N GLU A 30 18.14 -5.22 -2.81
CA GLU A 30 19.19 -5.17 -3.84
C GLU A 30 19.84 -3.78 -3.95
N ASN A 31 19.10 -2.73 -3.61
CA ASN A 31 19.55 -1.34 -3.66
C ASN A 31 19.93 -0.76 -2.29
N GLY A 32 20.11 -1.60 -1.26
CA GLY A 32 20.49 -1.16 0.09
C GLY A 32 19.43 -0.30 0.79
N ILE A 33 18.17 -0.41 0.36
CA ILE A 33 17.01 0.24 0.97
C ILE A 33 16.39 -0.75 1.95
N GLN A 34 16.05 -0.30 3.15
CA GLN A 34 15.42 -1.12 4.18
C GLN A 34 13.88 -1.08 4.04
N PRO A 35 13.22 -2.16 3.57
CA PRO A 35 11.78 -2.22 3.56
C PRO A 35 11.23 -2.60 4.94
N GLU A 36 10.09 -2.01 5.29
CA GLU A 36 9.23 -2.43 6.39
C GLU A 36 7.83 -2.66 5.82
N VAL A 37 7.18 -3.76 6.19
CA VAL A 37 5.85 -4.12 5.68
C VAL A 37 4.82 -3.91 6.78
N LEU A 38 3.76 -3.18 6.46
CA LEU A 38 2.60 -2.98 7.31
C LEU A 38 1.38 -3.66 6.70
N ILE A 39 0.77 -4.53 7.48
CA ILE A 39 -0.48 -5.20 7.18
C ILE A 39 -1.52 -4.65 8.15
N PRO A 40 -2.46 -3.80 7.68
CA PRO A 40 -3.54 -3.33 8.52
C PRO A 40 -4.44 -4.50 8.87
N GLU A 41 -4.37 -4.95 10.12
CA GLU A 41 -5.17 -6.04 10.64
C GLU A 41 -6.65 -5.65 10.52
N ARG A 42 -7.38 -6.43 9.71
CA ARG A 42 -8.84 -6.46 9.75
C ARG A 42 -9.21 -7.54 10.75
N ILE A 43 -10.06 -7.18 11.71
CA ILE A 43 -10.63 -8.15 12.64
C ILE A 43 -11.57 -9.03 11.80
N ILE A 44 -11.06 -10.14 11.29
CA ILE A 44 -11.91 -11.28 10.99
C ILE A 44 -11.96 -12.03 12.30
N ALA A 45 -13.09 -11.92 13.01
CA ALA A 45 -13.33 -12.68 14.22
C ALA A 45 -13.10 -14.17 13.92
N GLY A 46 -11.94 -14.70 14.32
CA GLY A 46 -11.58 -16.10 14.14
C GLY A 46 -10.15 -16.40 13.65
N ASP A 47 -9.44 -15.46 13.03
CA ASP A 47 -8.18 -15.80 12.32
C ASP A 47 -6.95 -14.98 12.75
N ASN A 48 -6.96 -14.49 13.99
CA ASN A 48 -5.80 -13.83 14.57
C ASN A 48 -4.63 -14.82 14.62
N LYS A 49 -3.56 -14.54 13.85
CA LYS A 49 -2.21 -15.16 13.89
C LYS A 49 -1.93 -16.33 12.94
N LYS A 50 -2.70 -16.56 11.87
CA LYS A 50 -2.24 -17.54 10.87
C LYS A 50 -1.08 -16.95 10.07
N GLU A 51 0.04 -17.65 10.05
CA GLU A 51 1.15 -17.35 9.16
C GLU A 51 0.64 -17.35 7.71
N GLU A 52 0.90 -16.28 6.98
CA GLU A 52 0.50 -16.11 5.59
C GLU A 52 1.60 -16.61 4.65
N PHE A 53 1.24 -16.89 3.40
CA PHE A 53 2.12 -17.58 2.44
C PHE A 53 3.51 -16.95 2.31
N TYR A 54 3.61 -15.62 2.25
CA TYR A 54 4.90 -14.93 2.09
C TYR A 54 5.59 -14.50 3.40
N ASP A 55 5.05 -14.83 4.59
CA ASP A 55 5.68 -14.45 5.87
C ASP A 55 7.10 -15.00 6.00
N ASN A 56 7.26 -16.30 5.78
CA ASN A 56 8.57 -16.97 5.85
C ASN A 56 9.57 -16.38 4.87
N PHE A 57 9.12 -16.00 3.68
CA PHE A 57 9.97 -15.39 2.65
C PHE A 57 10.54 -14.05 3.14
N LEU A 58 9.69 -13.20 3.73
CA LEU A 58 10.07 -11.88 4.25
C LEU A 58 10.93 -12.00 5.49
N LYS A 59 10.57 -12.90 6.42
CA LYS A 59 11.34 -13.17 7.65
C LYS A 59 12.76 -13.63 7.35
N LYS A 60 12.95 -14.56 6.41
CA LYS A 60 14.29 -15.04 5.98
C LYS A 60 15.18 -13.93 5.41
N ARG A 61 14.58 -12.83 4.94
CA ARG A 61 15.29 -11.65 4.41
C ARG A 61 15.45 -10.53 5.43
N GLY A 62 15.10 -10.77 6.70
CA GLY A 62 15.17 -9.76 7.76
C GLY A 62 14.16 -8.62 7.61
N VAL A 63 13.12 -8.79 6.78
CA VAL A 63 12.08 -7.78 6.59
C VAL A 63 11.08 -7.85 7.73
N LYS A 64 10.86 -6.71 8.39
CA LYS A 64 9.89 -6.62 9.50
C LYS A 64 8.48 -6.51 8.94
N VAL A 65 7.62 -7.44 9.33
CA VAL A 65 6.19 -7.45 8.99
C VAL A 65 5.40 -7.07 10.25
N HIS A 66 4.60 -6.02 10.14
CA HIS A 66 3.80 -5.48 11.22
C HIS A 66 2.32 -5.66 10.92
N ARG A 67 1.66 -6.52 11.70
CA ARG A 67 0.20 -6.66 11.70
C ARG A 67 -0.39 -5.85 12.83
N VAL A 68 -1.16 -4.81 12.50
CA VAL A 68 -1.78 -3.92 13.48
C VAL A 68 -3.12 -3.40 13.03
N PRO A 69 -4.09 -3.23 13.93
CA PRO A 69 -5.33 -2.57 13.57
C PRO A 69 -5.03 -1.11 13.26
N VAL A 70 -5.26 -0.67 12.02
CA VAL A 70 -5.09 0.74 11.64
C VAL A 70 -6.44 1.42 11.48
N PHE A 71 -7.50 0.67 11.17
CA PHE A 71 -8.81 1.22 10.82
C PHE A 71 -9.81 1.26 11.97
N PHE A 72 -9.83 0.25 12.83
CA PHE A 72 -10.82 0.12 13.91
C PHE A 72 -10.14 -0.17 15.24
N LYS A 73 -10.67 0.41 16.32
CA LYS A 73 -10.36 -0.04 17.69
C LYS A 73 -11.21 -1.29 17.95
N ALA A 74 -10.60 -2.48 17.90
CA ALA A 74 -11.27 -3.71 18.35
C ALA A 74 -11.48 -3.67 19.88
N TYR A 75 -12.25 -4.59 20.45
CA TYR A 75 -12.30 -4.71 21.92
C TYR A 75 -11.07 -5.43 22.52
N ASN A 76 -10.28 -6.18 21.73
CA ASN A 76 -9.16 -7.03 22.19
C ASN A 76 -7.85 -6.81 21.42
N PHE A 77 -7.45 -5.56 21.16
CA PHE A 77 -6.17 -5.27 20.50
C PHE A 77 -5.18 -4.57 21.43
N ASP A 78 -3.89 -4.72 21.13
CA ASP A 78 -2.82 -3.98 21.79
C ASP A 78 -2.94 -2.49 21.47
N ILE A 79 -3.52 -1.75 22.41
CA ILE A 79 -3.78 -0.31 22.32
C ILE A 79 -2.49 0.48 22.14
N PHE A 80 -1.38 0.06 22.75
CA PHE A 80 -0.09 0.74 22.63
C PHE A 80 0.46 0.58 21.22
N LYS A 81 0.39 -0.64 20.68
CA LYS A 81 0.82 -0.92 19.31
C LYS A 81 0.00 -0.13 18.28
N TYR A 82 -1.30 -0.01 18.48
CA TYR A 82 -2.16 0.85 17.67
C TYR A 82 -1.72 2.32 17.72
N TRP A 83 -1.58 2.89 18.92
CA TRP A 83 -1.19 4.30 19.07
C TRP A 83 0.20 4.57 18.50
N TYR A 84 1.14 3.65 18.72
CA TYR A 84 2.47 3.68 18.12
C TYR A 84 2.39 3.76 16.59
N TRP A 85 1.56 2.92 15.97
CA TRP A 85 1.39 2.95 14.51
C TRP A 85 0.61 4.15 14.00
N GLN A 86 -0.42 4.63 14.71
CA GLN A 86 -1.08 5.89 14.36
C GLN A 86 -0.06 7.04 14.38
N PHE A 87 0.79 7.10 15.41
CA PHE A 87 1.87 8.09 15.49
C PHE A 87 2.86 7.94 14.33
N LYS A 88 3.32 6.72 14.04
CA LYS A 88 4.28 6.44 12.97
C LYS A 88 3.74 6.79 11.59
N LEU A 89 2.46 6.54 11.31
CA LEU A 89 1.80 6.90 10.04
C LEU A 89 1.62 8.43 9.94
N ASN A 90 1.14 9.07 11.01
CA ASN A 90 0.96 10.53 11.08
C ASN A 90 2.28 11.30 11.07
N ASN A 91 3.41 10.63 11.31
CA ASN A 91 4.75 11.19 11.25
C ASN A 91 5.63 10.42 10.26
N SER A 92 5.04 9.85 9.21
CA SER A 92 5.74 8.91 8.33
C SER A 92 6.96 9.52 7.66
N ASP A 93 6.98 10.82 7.37
CA ASP A 93 8.19 11.55 6.92
C ASP A 93 9.41 11.44 7.84
N LYS A 94 9.21 11.25 9.15
CA LYS A 94 10.31 11.11 10.12
C LYS A 94 10.92 9.71 10.12
N PHE A 95 10.18 8.72 9.61
CA PHE A 95 10.54 7.31 9.73
C PHE A 95 10.87 6.66 8.39
N TYR A 96 10.38 7.23 7.29
CA TYR A 96 10.46 6.63 5.97
C TYR A 96 10.70 7.69 4.89
N ASP A 97 11.60 7.39 3.96
CA ASP A 97 11.86 8.21 2.79
C ASP A 97 10.68 8.18 1.80
N SER A 98 9.97 7.04 1.73
CA SER A 98 8.74 6.90 0.97
C SER A 98 7.77 5.90 1.58
N VAL A 99 6.49 6.03 1.21
CA VAL A 99 5.43 5.10 1.58
C VAL A 99 4.74 4.58 0.32
N HIS A 100 4.70 3.26 0.17
CA HIS A 100 4.04 2.56 -0.91
C HIS A 100 2.78 1.88 -0.36
N VAL A 101 1.62 2.24 -0.90
CA VAL A 101 0.35 1.60 -0.54
C VAL A 101 -0.16 0.82 -1.73
N LEU A 102 -0.31 -0.48 -1.56
CA LEU A 102 -0.76 -1.37 -2.61
C LEU A 102 -2.28 -1.46 -2.58
N ASN A 103 -2.92 -1.29 -3.74
CA ASN A 103 -4.37 -1.26 -3.95
C ASN A 103 -5.03 0.08 -3.57
N LEU A 104 -5.74 0.71 -4.52
CA LEU A 104 -6.43 1.99 -4.29
C LEU A 104 -7.50 1.93 -3.20
N ASN A 105 -8.16 0.79 -2.98
CA ASN A 105 -9.10 0.64 -1.86
C ASN A 105 -8.38 0.89 -0.51
N LEU A 106 -7.16 0.35 -0.38
CA LEU A 106 -6.35 0.52 0.82
C LEU A 106 -5.87 1.97 0.95
N CYS A 107 -5.44 2.54 -0.17
CA CYS A 107 -5.03 3.94 -0.25
C CYS A 107 -6.13 4.85 0.29
N ASP A 108 -7.38 4.71 -0.16
CA ASP A 108 -8.48 5.58 0.30
C ASP A 108 -8.74 5.44 1.81
N SER A 109 -8.64 4.22 2.35
CA SER A 109 -8.87 3.97 3.78
C SER A 109 -7.79 4.55 4.70
N ILE A 110 -6.57 4.75 4.21
CA ILE A 110 -5.42 5.19 5.02
C ILE A 110 -4.93 6.59 4.64
N TYR A 111 -5.48 7.20 3.57
CA TYR A 111 -5.01 8.45 2.97
C TYR A 111 -4.76 9.56 3.99
N GLU A 112 -5.71 9.82 4.89
CA GLU A 112 -5.63 10.90 5.89
C GLU A 112 -4.61 10.64 7.00
N LYS A 113 -4.26 9.37 7.23
CA LYS A 113 -3.29 8.96 8.26
C LYS A 113 -1.86 9.01 7.76
N LEU A 114 -1.65 9.07 6.44
CA LEU A 114 -0.31 9.08 5.83
C LEU A 114 0.16 10.49 5.56
N LYS A 115 0.97 11.04 6.47
CA LYS A 115 1.68 12.32 6.29
C LYS A 115 3.13 12.09 5.86
N ASN A 116 3.30 11.51 4.67
CA ASN A 116 4.59 11.41 4.00
C ASN A 116 4.56 12.29 2.74
N LYS A 117 5.68 12.92 2.39
CA LYS A 117 5.84 13.76 1.18
C LYS A 117 5.99 12.93 -0.09
N ASN A 118 6.49 11.70 0.03
CA ASN A 118 6.76 10.79 -1.08
C ASN A 118 5.84 9.56 -0.97
N ARG A 119 4.59 9.73 -1.39
CA ARG A 119 3.57 8.67 -1.37
C ARG A 119 3.40 8.06 -2.75
N TYR A 120 3.32 6.73 -2.78
CA TYR A 120 3.12 5.94 -3.98
C TYR A 120 1.88 5.05 -3.79
N PHE A 121 0.80 5.35 -4.52
CA PHE A 121 -0.48 4.65 -4.45
C PHE A 121 -0.65 3.77 -5.67
N TRP A 122 -0.60 2.45 -5.48
CA TRP A 122 -0.57 1.50 -6.58
C TRP A 122 -1.98 1.02 -6.95
N HIS A 123 -2.40 1.34 -8.17
CA HIS A 123 -3.59 0.79 -8.81
C HIS A 123 -3.25 -0.51 -9.54
N ILE A 124 -3.22 -1.59 -8.77
CA ILE A 124 -2.76 -2.91 -9.23
C ILE A 124 -3.89 -3.87 -9.62
N VAL A 125 -5.14 -3.43 -9.49
CA VAL A 125 -6.29 -4.27 -9.83
C VAL A 125 -6.65 -4.01 -11.29
N ASN A 126 -6.51 -5.04 -12.14
CA ASN A 126 -7.03 -5.01 -13.51
C ASN A 126 -8.55 -5.01 -13.46
N ARG A 127 -9.15 -3.82 -13.51
CA ARG A 127 -10.59 -3.59 -13.39
C ARG A 127 -11.27 -3.39 -14.75
N VAL A 128 -10.81 -4.11 -15.78
CA VAL A 128 -11.49 -4.22 -17.10
C VAL A 128 -12.94 -4.76 -16.98
N GLN A 129 -13.46 -4.99 -15.76
CA GLN A 129 -14.74 -5.62 -15.44
C GLN A 129 -15.85 -4.68 -14.94
N PHE A 130 -15.71 -3.36 -15.12
CA PHE A 130 -16.70 -2.41 -14.59
C PHE A 130 -17.60 -1.87 -15.71
N GLU A 131 -18.32 -2.77 -16.40
CA GLU A 131 -19.53 -2.37 -17.12
C GLU A 131 -20.49 -1.71 -16.11
N GLY A 132 -20.71 -0.42 -16.26
CA GLY A 132 -21.67 0.37 -15.48
C GLY A 132 -21.27 0.77 -14.06
N LYS A 133 -20.04 0.50 -13.58
CA LYS A 133 -19.66 0.79 -12.18
C LYS A 133 -18.47 1.73 -12.05
N LYS A 134 -18.80 2.96 -11.67
CA LYS A 134 -17.93 4.00 -11.12
C LYS A 134 -16.84 3.45 -10.17
N TYR A 135 -15.67 4.09 -10.13
CA TYR A 135 -14.74 3.87 -9.02
C TYR A 135 -15.45 4.22 -7.71
N PRO A 136 -15.30 3.46 -6.62
CA PRO A 136 -15.88 3.82 -5.32
C PRO A 136 -14.98 4.78 -4.53
N TYR A 137 -13.89 5.29 -5.12
CA TYR A 137 -12.86 6.04 -4.40
C TYR A 137 -13.14 7.53 -4.39
N ARG A 138 -12.77 8.17 -3.28
CA ARG A 138 -12.95 9.61 -3.10
C ARG A 138 -11.99 10.41 -3.97
N GLN A 139 -12.46 11.52 -4.53
CA GLN A 139 -11.69 12.50 -5.32
C GLN A 139 -10.38 12.95 -4.66
N ARG A 140 -10.32 12.95 -3.31
CA ARG A 140 -9.13 13.34 -2.54
C ARG A 140 -7.88 12.52 -2.89
N LEU A 141 -8.05 11.26 -3.29
CA LEU A 141 -6.97 10.31 -3.57
C LEU A 141 -6.09 10.75 -4.75
N VAL A 142 -6.66 11.54 -5.67
CA VAL A 142 -5.99 12.06 -6.88
C VAL A 142 -5.82 13.58 -6.87
N SER A 143 -6.03 14.21 -5.71
CA SER A 143 -6.09 15.68 -5.57
C SER A 143 -4.76 16.33 -5.16
N ASN A 144 -3.81 15.56 -4.63
CA ASN A 144 -2.54 16.09 -4.13
C ASN A 144 -1.41 15.93 -5.16
N PRO A 145 -0.77 17.02 -5.62
CA PRO A 145 0.28 16.98 -6.64
C PRO A 145 1.60 16.33 -6.17
N ASN A 146 1.79 16.15 -4.87
CA ASN A 146 2.95 15.46 -4.32
C ASN A 146 2.79 13.93 -4.31
N ASP A 147 1.58 13.43 -4.56
CA ASP A 147 1.32 11.99 -4.61
C ASP A 147 1.62 11.43 -5.99
N ASN A 148 2.12 10.19 -6.00
CA ASN A 148 2.33 9.40 -7.20
C ASN A 148 1.28 8.28 -7.24
N ILE A 149 0.40 8.33 -8.23
CA ILE A 149 -0.49 7.21 -8.56
C ILE A 149 0.23 6.32 -9.56
N ILE A 150 0.50 5.08 -9.17
CA ILE A 150 1.12 4.10 -10.05
C ILE A 150 0.03 3.24 -10.67
N VAL A 151 -0.08 3.27 -11.99
CA VAL A 151 -0.96 2.37 -12.75
C VAL A 151 -0.12 1.30 -13.43
N ILE A 152 -0.74 0.15 -13.72
CA ILE A 152 -0.04 -1.02 -14.28
C ILE A 152 -0.29 -1.21 -15.78
N ASN A 153 -1.21 -0.44 -16.34
CA ASN A 153 -1.48 -0.39 -17.76
C ASN A 153 -2.11 0.95 -18.19
N LYS A 154 -2.11 1.22 -19.49
CA LYS A 154 -2.66 2.45 -20.08
C LYS A 154 -4.18 2.57 -19.96
N TYR A 155 -4.91 1.46 -19.87
CA TYR A 155 -6.37 1.47 -19.77
C TYR A 155 -6.82 2.05 -18.43
N GLN A 156 -6.10 1.75 -17.35
CA GLN A 156 -6.38 2.34 -16.03
C GLN A 156 -6.22 3.86 -15.99
N VAL A 157 -5.27 4.43 -16.75
CA VAL A 157 -5.14 5.89 -16.86
C VAL A 157 -6.43 6.48 -17.42
N LYS A 158 -6.92 5.88 -18.51
CA LYS A 158 -8.13 6.33 -19.20
C LYS A 158 -9.35 6.21 -18.27
N GLU A 159 -9.53 5.06 -17.62
CA GLU A 159 -10.61 4.84 -16.66
C GLU A 159 -10.58 5.86 -15.51
N MET A 160 -9.40 6.19 -14.99
CA MET A 160 -9.26 7.20 -13.94
C MET A 160 -9.66 8.60 -14.44
N GLN A 161 -9.24 8.97 -15.65
CA GLN A 161 -9.59 10.25 -16.28
C GLN A 161 -11.10 10.37 -16.57
N GLU A 162 -11.75 9.28 -16.94
CA GLU A 162 -13.20 9.25 -17.16
C GLU A 162 -13.99 9.38 -15.85
N TYR A 163 -13.44 8.90 -14.74
CA TYR A 163 -14.13 8.90 -13.45
C TYR A 163 -13.89 10.15 -12.60
N PHE A 164 -12.65 10.61 -12.52
CA PHE A 164 -12.29 11.74 -11.67
C PHE A 164 -12.42 13.04 -12.47
N TYR A 165 -13.16 14.01 -11.93
CA TYR A 165 -13.33 15.32 -12.55
C TYR A 165 -11.98 16.02 -12.83
N ARG A 166 -11.02 15.85 -11.93
CA ARG A 166 -9.67 16.39 -12.06
C ARG A 166 -8.66 15.45 -11.43
N ILE A 167 -7.53 15.23 -12.08
CA ILE A 167 -6.39 14.49 -11.49
C ILE A 167 -5.24 15.48 -11.36
N SER A 168 -4.89 15.82 -10.11
CA SER A 168 -3.77 16.71 -9.79
C SER A 168 -2.52 15.92 -9.39
N SER A 169 -2.68 14.68 -8.91
CA SER A 169 -1.58 13.78 -8.58
C SER A 169 -0.79 13.36 -9.82
N LYS A 170 0.50 13.03 -9.63
CA LYS A 170 1.34 12.50 -10.70
C LYS A 170 0.92 11.08 -11.03
N VAL A 171 0.51 10.82 -12.27
CA VAL A 171 0.16 9.47 -12.72
C VAL A 171 1.35 8.88 -13.45
N LEU A 172 1.85 7.74 -12.97
CA LEU A 172 2.99 7.03 -13.54
C LEU A 172 2.54 5.66 -14.01
N ASN A 173 2.90 5.30 -15.24
CA ASN A 173 2.61 3.98 -15.80
C ASN A 173 3.81 3.06 -15.56
N PHE A 174 3.59 1.99 -14.80
CA PHE A 174 4.60 1.01 -14.44
C PHE A 174 4.20 -0.36 -14.98
N LYS A 175 4.93 -0.88 -15.97
CA LYS A 175 4.68 -2.21 -16.51
C LYS A 175 5.11 -3.25 -15.46
N LEU A 176 4.14 -3.91 -14.82
CA LEU A 176 4.38 -4.92 -13.77
C LEU A 176 5.25 -6.11 -14.19
N PHE A 177 5.35 -6.37 -15.49
CA PHE A 177 6.11 -7.48 -16.04
C PHE A 177 7.10 -6.94 -17.08
N LEU A 178 8.39 -7.08 -16.77
CA LEU A 178 9.43 -7.08 -17.79
C LEU A 178 9.17 -8.32 -18.65
N ASN A 179 8.78 -8.13 -19.90
CA ASN A 179 8.94 -9.20 -20.87
C ASN A 179 10.45 -9.29 -21.07
N ASN A 180 11.09 -10.32 -20.49
CA ASN A 180 12.31 -10.84 -21.06
C ASN A 180 11.94 -11.66 -22.29
#